data_AF-A0A392TVT0-F1
#
_entry.id   AF-A0A392TVT0-F1
#
_cell.length_a   1.000
_cell.length_b   1.000
_cell.length_c   1.000
_cell.angle_alpha   90.00
_cell.angle_beta   90.00
_cell.angle_gamma   90.00
#
_symmetry.space_group_name_H-M   'P 1'
#
loop_
_entity.id
_entity.type
_entity.pdbx_description
1 polymer ?
#
loop_
_entity_poly.entity_id
_entity_poly.type
_entity_poly.pdbx_seq_one_letter_code
_entity_poly.pdbx_strand_id
1 'polypeptide(L)' 'MGKNKRRDSDHTGLNLPPVAADQTGEGLPYAPINFPDQGDVWGWKTGKRLQSNGCFQDRYLYSPVRFKPGSNRKH' A
#
# COMPACT_ATOMS: atom_id res chain seq x y z
N MET A 1 -29.69 -26.61 -9.33
CA MET A 1 -29.10 -25.55 -8.47
C MET A 1 -27.90 -24.93 -9.19
N GLY A 2 -28.10 -23.77 -9.84
CA GLY A 2 -27.05 -23.07 -10.58
C GLY A 2 -26.11 -22.34 -9.63
N LYS A 3 -24.84 -22.74 -9.57
CA LYS A 3 -23.82 -22.06 -8.77
C LYS A 3 -23.30 -20.88 -9.59
N ASN A 4 -23.73 -19.68 -9.20
CA ASN A 4 -23.38 -18.41 -9.80
C ASN A 4 -21.86 -18.30 -10.00
N LYS A 5 -21.48 -18.12 -11.27
CA LYS A 5 -20.13 -17.83 -11.75
C LYS A 5 -19.66 -16.56 -11.03
N ARG A 6 -18.79 -16.73 -10.03
CA ARG A 6 -18.18 -15.61 -9.32
C ARG A 6 -17.41 -14.80 -10.34
N ARG A 7 -17.74 -13.51 -10.43
CA ARG A 7 -17.12 -12.55 -11.32
C ARG A 7 -15.60 -12.66 -11.15
N ASP A 8 -14.90 -12.93 -12.25
CA ASP A 8 -13.48 -12.59 -12.38
C ASP A 8 -13.37 -11.12 -11.96
N SER A 9 -12.91 -10.91 -10.75
CA SER A 9 -12.42 -9.60 -10.37
C SER A 9 -11.05 -9.58 -11.02
N ASP A 10 -10.83 -8.72 -12.00
CA ASP A 10 -9.54 -8.54 -12.64
C ASP A 10 -8.51 -8.25 -11.55
N HIS A 11 -7.81 -9.29 -11.10
CA HIS A 11 -6.64 -9.15 -10.26
C HIS A 11 -5.62 -8.60 -11.24
N THR A 12 -5.47 -7.28 -11.28
CA THR A 12 -4.33 -6.63 -11.91
C THR A 12 -3.11 -7.48 -11.59
N GLY A 13 -2.53 -8.13 -12.61
CA GLY A 13 -1.57 -9.23 -12.53
C GLY A 13 -0.22 -8.80 -11.97
N LEU A 14 -0.23 -8.08 -10.86
CA LEU A 14 0.91 -7.68 -10.09
C LEU A 14 1.34 -8.93 -9.32
N ASN A 15 2.23 -9.71 -9.92
CA ASN A 15 2.98 -10.76 -9.23
C ASN A 15 3.95 -10.08 -8.25
N LEU A 16 3.40 -9.58 -7.15
CA LEU A 16 4.17 -8.87 -6.15
C LEU A 16 4.87 -9.86 -5.24
N PRO A 17 6.14 -9.63 -4.89
CA PRO A 17 6.85 -10.49 -3.95
C PRO A 17 6.10 -10.49 -2.61
N PRO A 18 6.01 -11.65 -1.93
CA PRO A 18 5.48 -11.71 -0.58
C PRO A 18 6.22 -10.73 0.32
N VAL A 19 5.46 -9.97 1.09
CA VAL A 19 5.98 -8.96 2.02
C VAL A 19 5.96 -9.57 3.41
N ALA A 20 6.95 -9.27 4.25
CA ALA A 20 6.96 -9.74 5.63
C ALA A 20 6.00 -8.91 6.51
N ALA A 21 5.65 -9.43 7.69
CA ALA A 21 4.94 -8.64 8.70
C ALA A 21 5.81 -7.46 9.15
N ASP A 22 5.19 -6.31 9.45
CA ASP A 22 5.86 -5.05 9.83
C ASP A 22 6.82 -4.45 8.80
N GLN A 23 6.88 -5.00 7.59
CA GLN A 23 7.71 -4.44 6.53
C GLN A 23 7.19 -3.06 6.11
N THR A 24 8.12 -2.14 5.91
CA THR A 24 7.85 -0.79 5.45
C THR A 24 8.47 -0.56 4.08
N GLY A 25 7.89 0.35 3.30
CA GLY A 25 8.47 0.81 2.05
C GLY A 25 7.89 2.16 1.65
N GLU A 26 8.31 2.66 0.49
CA GLU A 26 7.85 3.91 -0.08
C GLU A 26 7.46 3.70 -1.55
N GLY A 27 6.42 4.39 -1.99
CA GLY A 27 5.95 4.37 -3.37
C GLY A 27 5.40 3.01 -3.83
N LEU A 28 5.45 2.83 -5.15
CA LEU A 28 4.91 1.65 -5.82
C LEU A 28 5.59 0.37 -5.30
N PRO A 29 4.87 -0.77 -5.29
CA PRO A 29 3.51 -0.98 -5.78
C PRO A 29 2.42 -0.73 -4.72
N TYR A 30 2.79 -0.45 -3.47
CA TYR A 30 1.85 -0.43 -2.34
C TYR A 30 1.44 0.98 -1.89
N ALA A 31 2.10 2.02 -2.40
CA ALA A 31 1.74 3.40 -2.15
C ALA A 31 1.88 4.27 -3.42
N PRO A 32 1.13 5.38 -3.51
CA PRO A 32 1.27 6.33 -4.61
C PRO A 32 2.65 7.00 -4.66
N ILE A 33 3.06 7.35 -5.88
CA ILE A 33 4.18 8.26 -6.17
C ILE A 33 3.63 9.46 -6.94
N ASN A 34 4.25 10.63 -6.76
CA ASN A 34 3.87 11.89 -7.39
C ASN A 34 2.40 12.27 -7.15
N PHE A 35 1.88 11.98 -5.95
CA PHE A 35 0.51 12.29 -5.58
C PHE A 35 0.45 12.89 -4.17
N PRO A 36 -0.35 13.94 -3.91
CA PRO A 36 -1.13 14.68 -4.88
C PRO A 36 -0.30 15.54 -5.86
N ASP A 37 0.94 15.92 -5.51
CA ASP A 37 1.82 16.63 -6.45
C ASP A 37 3.07 15.83 -6.82
N GLN A 38 3.73 16.25 -7.89
CA GLN A 38 5.02 15.69 -8.31
C GLN A 38 6.08 15.83 -7.20
N GLY A 39 6.78 14.73 -6.91
CA GLY A 39 7.75 14.62 -5.82
C GLY A 39 7.18 14.04 -4.52
N ASP A 40 5.86 13.86 -4.42
CA ASP A 40 5.27 13.22 -3.25
C ASP A 40 5.37 11.70 -3.32
N VAL A 41 6.12 11.13 -2.38
CA VAL A 41 6.21 9.68 -2.22
C VAL A 41 5.51 9.30 -0.93
N TRP A 42 4.50 8.45 -1.04
CA TRP A 42 3.79 7.91 0.11
C TRP A 42 4.53 6.72 0.67
N GLY A 43 4.64 6.65 1.99
CA GLY A 43 5.13 5.45 2.66
C GLY A 43 4.02 4.43 2.84
N TRP A 44 4.38 3.17 2.96
CA TRP A 44 3.47 2.09 3.34
C TRP A 44 4.09 1.17 4.37
N LYS A 45 3.24 0.48 5.14
CA LYS A 45 3.65 -0.58 6.06
C LYS A 45 2.63 -1.71 6.11
N THR A 46 3.11 -2.95 6.13
CA THR A 46 2.29 -4.12 6.44
C THR A 46 2.06 -4.24 7.94
N GLY A 47 0.83 -4.61 8.30
CA GLY A 47 0.46 -4.94 9.65
C GLY A 47 1.02 -6.29 10.12
N LYS A 48 0.61 -6.66 11.33
CA LYS A 48 0.95 -7.96 11.95
C LYS A 48 -0.13 -9.01 11.72
N ARG A 49 -1.38 -8.58 11.50
CA ARG A 49 -2.52 -9.49 11.42
C ARG A 49 -2.64 -10.07 10.03
N LEU A 50 -2.71 -11.39 9.93
CA LEU A 50 -2.92 -12.12 8.69
C LEU A 50 -4.38 -12.59 8.61
N GLN A 51 -4.98 -12.47 7.44
CA GLN A 51 -6.25 -13.10 7.12
C GLN A 51 -6.01 -14.57 6.72
N SER A 52 -7.06 -15.39 6.75
CA SER A 52 -6.99 -16.81 6.36
C SER A 52 -6.56 -17.05 4.91
N ASN A 53 -6.60 -16.02 4.07
CA ASN A 53 -6.14 -16.04 2.68
C ASN A 53 -4.64 -15.71 2.51
N GLY A 54 -3.90 -15.48 3.60
CA GLY A 54 -2.47 -15.15 3.53
C GLY A 54 -2.17 -13.67 3.23
N CYS A 55 -3.18 -12.80 3.23
CA CYS A 55 -3.00 -11.35 3.07
C CYS A 55 -2.97 -10.65 4.43
N PHE A 56 -2.16 -9.60 4.57
CA PHE A 56 -2.20 -8.76 5.75
C PHE A 56 -3.53 -8.02 5.83
N GLN A 57 -4.15 -8.08 7.00
CA GLN A 57 -5.39 -7.37 7.31
C GLN A 57 -5.13 -5.88 7.45
N ASP A 58 -4.09 -5.51 8.20
CA ASP A 58 -3.75 -4.11 8.39
C ASP A 58 -2.73 -3.67 7.33
N ARG A 59 -3.02 -2.55 6.67
CA ARG A 59 -2.11 -1.86 5.77
C ARG A 59 -2.15 -0.38 6.11
N TYR A 60 -0.99 0.19 6.38
CA TYR A 60 -0.86 1.59 6.77
C TYR A 60 -0.22 2.39 5.64
N LEU A 61 -0.69 3.62 5.45
CA LEU A 61 -0.07 4.61 4.58
C LEU A 61 0.50 5.73 5.43
N TYR A 62 1.71 6.16 5.09
CA TYR A 62 2.37 7.29 5.70
C TYR A 62 2.39 8.46 4.72
N SER A 63 2.03 9.64 5.23
CA SER A 63 2.01 10.86 4.44
C SER A 63 3.42 11.23 3.96
N PRO A 64 3.55 11.79 2.74
CA PRO A 64 4.80 12.35 2.22
C PRO A 64 5.46 13.32 3.21
N VAL A 65 6.78 13.41 3.14
CA VAL A 65 7.60 14.16 4.11
C VAL A 65 7.12 15.61 4.27
N ARG A 66 6.69 16.26 3.19
CA ARG A 66 6.22 17.65 3.21
C ARG A 66 4.99 17.92 4.08
N PHE A 67 4.19 16.90 4.34
CA PHE A 67 2.96 17.00 5.14
C PHE A 67 3.21 16.69 6.61
N LYS A 68 4.44 16.32 6.99
CA LYS A 68 4.79 16.06 8.39
C LYS A 68 4.88 17.40 9.13
N PRO A 69 4.07 17.64 10.19
CA PRO A 69 4.13 18.88 10.95
C PRO A 69 5.52 19.00 11.58
N GLY A 70 6.34 19.91 11.04
CA GLY A 70 7.75 20.09 11.41
C GLY A 70 8.75 20.03 10.26
N SER A 71 8.37 19.63 9.05
CA SER A 71 9.28 19.60 7.88
C SER A 71 9.43 20.94 7.16
N ASN A 72 9.16 22.06 7.83
CA ASN A 72 9.45 23.42 7.34
C ASN A 72 10.99 23.64 7.32
N ARG A 73 11.71 22.90 6.49
CA ARG A 73 13.06 23.33 6.08
C ARG A 73 12.89 24.25 4.89
N LYS A 74 12.83 25.54 5.23
CA LYS A 74 13.13 26.65 4.32
C LYS A 74 14.35 26.29 3.48
N HIS A 75 14.25 26.49 2.18
CA HIS A 75 15.39 26.69 1.29
C HIS A 75 15.25 28.07 0.66
#